data_AF-A0ABD1KYN0-F1
#
_entry.id   AF-A0ABD1KYN0-F1
#
_cell.length_a   1.000
_cell.length_b   1.000
_cell.length_c   1.000
_cell.angle_alpha   90.00
_cell.angle_beta   90.00
_cell.angle_gamma   90.00
#
_symmetry.space_group_name_H-M   'P 1'
#
loop_
_entity.id
_entity.type
_entity.pdbx_description
1 polymer ?
#
loop_
_entity_poly.entity_id
_entity_poly.type
_entity_poly.pdbx_seq_one_letter_code
_entity_poly.pdbx_strand_id
1 'polypeptide(L)'
;MGDEDMEEDLLSSEVWNISQNLRSGVVSGSRGRGHGGSSQLTSVADGSKEENKRKDRDEEVGERMVVWWWKTSFGVHSEPAVLFSMMRLAGPLRVVAVVFLVGITWLLTSSVLGRDSGSILRHFFSGGGEEPTPEPRPRKYKCGLSAPCPEKHMAFRVVSGAANVIGPKICLEDKILMSSVRNNVGRGLNVALVNGVTGELLEVKSFDMWAGDVSELLKFLRPLHEGTLVFVASFDDPATKLNDEARHLFEELGSTAAKELAFRDSWVFVGAKGIENKSPFEQRMKNSKSSNKYEGWPESLEMDGCIPLRAPLEN
;
A
#
# COMPACT_ATOMS: atom_id res chain seq x y z
N MET A 1 4.75 -54.65 20.55
CA MET A 1 3.86 -55.82 20.72
C MET A 1 2.72 -55.30 21.57
N GLY A 2 1.64 -54.77 21.00
CA GLY A 2 0.88 -55.20 19.82
C GLY A 2 -0.57 -55.31 20.30
N ASP A 3 -1.52 -54.91 19.44
CA ASP A 3 -2.99 -54.82 19.58
C ASP A 3 -3.44 -53.35 19.39
N GLU A 4 -3.47 -52.83 18.15
CA GLU A 4 -4.51 -52.96 17.09
C GLU A 4 -5.77 -52.14 17.44
N ASP A 5 -6.00 -50.98 16.83
CA ASP A 5 -6.48 -50.74 15.45
C ASP A 5 -7.93 -51.24 15.22
N MET A 6 -8.93 -50.48 15.69
CA MET A 6 -10.33 -50.62 15.23
C MET A 6 -11.21 -49.42 15.64
N GLU A 7 -11.00 -48.22 15.09
CA GLU A 7 -12.04 -47.17 15.14
C GLU A 7 -11.93 -46.11 14.01
N GLU A 8 -11.49 -46.53 12.83
CA GLU A 8 -11.76 -45.84 11.56
C GLU A 8 -12.63 -46.77 10.70
N ASP A 9 -13.97 -46.60 10.69
CA ASP A 9 -14.79 -47.13 9.57
C ASP A 9 -16.28 -46.70 9.52
N LEU A 10 -16.71 -45.58 10.14
CA LEU A 10 -18.16 -45.25 10.18
C LEU A 10 -18.61 -43.82 9.87
N LEU A 11 -17.82 -43.00 9.17
CA LEU A 11 -18.33 -41.71 8.66
C LEU A 11 -17.92 -41.38 7.21
N SER A 12 -17.78 -42.41 6.37
CA SER A 12 -17.47 -42.30 4.93
C SER A 12 -18.68 -42.55 4.01
N SER A 13 -19.92 -42.30 4.46
CA SER A 13 -21.13 -42.62 3.65
C SER A 13 -22.26 -41.58 3.61
N GLU A 14 -22.09 -40.37 4.14
CA GLU A 14 -23.16 -39.34 4.11
C GLU A 14 -22.78 -38.00 3.45
N VAL A 15 -21.80 -37.99 2.54
CA VAL A 15 -21.52 -36.84 1.66
C VAL A 15 -21.55 -37.27 0.19
N TRP A 16 -22.73 -37.68 -0.29
CA TRP A 16 -23.02 -37.80 -1.72
C TRP A 16 -24.51 -37.61 -2.01
N ASN A 17 -25.08 -36.49 -1.57
CA ASN A 17 -26.31 -35.94 -2.13
C ASN A 17 -26.41 -34.46 -1.75
N ILE A 18 -26.94 -33.63 -2.64
CA ILE A 18 -26.99 -32.15 -2.58
C ILE A 18 -25.78 -31.45 -3.23
N SER A 19 -25.53 -31.75 -4.50
CA SER A 19 -25.06 -30.74 -5.48
C SER A 19 -25.25 -31.23 -6.92
N GLN A 20 -26.51 -31.48 -7.31
CA GLN A 20 -26.90 -31.75 -8.71
C GLN A 20 -28.33 -31.27 -8.95
N ASN A 21 -28.57 -29.96 -8.82
CA ASN A 21 -29.77 -29.35 -9.38
C ASN A 21 -29.52 -27.88 -9.68
N LEU A 22 -29.09 -27.61 -10.92
CA LEU A 22 -29.33 -26.40 -11.72
C LEU A 22 -28.44 -26.42 -12.97
N ARG A 23 -28.64 -27.43 -13.84
CA ARG A 23 -28.20 -27.36 -15.24
C ARG A 23 -28.96 -28.35 -16.10
N SER A 24 -30.11 -27.94 -16.62
CA SER A 24 -30.69 -28.52 -17.82
C SER A 24 -31.44 -27.43 -18.59
N GLY A 25 -30.89 -27.04 -19.74
CA GLY A 25 -31.68 -26.44 -20.81
C GLY A 25 -32.08 -27.55 -21.77
N VAL A 26 -33.32 -27.56 -22.23
CA VAL A 26 -33.72 -28.16 -23.52
C VAL A 26 -34.90 -27.39 -24.12
N VAL A 27 -34.75 -27.22 -25.43
CA VAL A 27 -35.57 -26.59 -26.47
C VAL A 27 -36.88 -27.35 -26.78
N SER A 28 -37.96 -26.61 -27.06
CA SER A 28 -38.97 -26.87 -28.11
C SER A 28 -39.77 -25.57 -28.31
N GLY A 29 -40.26 -25.12 -29.47
CA GLY A 29 -40.49 -25.75 -30.76
C GLY A 29 -41.91 -25.44 -31.27
N SER A 30 -42.11 -24.24 -31.87
CA SER A 30 -43.11 -23.88 -32.92
C SER A 30 -44.64 -23.94 -32.67
N ARG A 31 -45.40 -22.86 -32.98
CA ARG A 31 -46.20 -22.63 -34.23
C ARG A 31 -47.31 -21.55 -34.06
N GLY A 32 -47.51 -20.69 -35.09
CA GLY A 32 -48.75 -19.93 -35.37
C GLY A 32 -48.54 -18.43 -35.70
N ARG A 33 -48.43 -18.03 -36.99
CA ARG A 33 -49.43 -17.27 -37.83
C ARG A 33 -50.00 -16.01 -37.15
N GLY A 34 -50.04 -14.80 -37.73
CA GLY A 34 -49.78 -14.27 -39.07
C GLY A 34 -50.38 -12.85 -39.18
N HIS A 35 -50.02 -12.11 -40.25
CA HIS A 35 -50.46 -10.74 -40.66
C HIS A 35 -49.96 -9.58 -39.76
N GLY A 36 -49.44 -8.46 -40.25
CA GLY A 36 -49.44 -7.81 -41.56
C GLY A 36 -49.74 -6.33 -41.32
N GLY A 37 -48.85 -5.41 -41.69
CA GLY A 37 -49.10 -3.98 -41.53
C GLY A 37 -47.84 -3.11 -41.56
N SER A 38 -47.57 -2.55 -42.74
CA SER A 38 -46.60 -1.48 -42.98
C SER A 38 -47.13 -0.16 -42.40
N SER A 39 -46.29 0.64 -41.74
CA SER A 39 -46.41 2.11 -41.64
C SER A 39 -45.10 2.71 -41.12
N GLN A 40 -44.66 3.78 -41.78
CA GLN A 40 -43.41 4.50 -41.60
C GLN A 40 -43.43 5.48 -40.41
N LEU A 41 -42.23 5.99 -40.11
CA LEU A 41 -41.90 7.40 -39.80
C LEU A 41 -41.93 7.91 -38.35
N THR A 42 -40.84 8.63 -38.01
CA THR A 42 -40.58 9.52 -36.85
C THR A 42 -40.30 8.80 -35.51
N SER A 43 -39.36 9.18 -34.64
CA SER A 43 -38.61 10.43 -34.45
C SER A 43 -37.32 10.15 -33.65
N VAL A 44 -36.18 10.62 -34.16
CA VAL A 44 -34.98 10.95 -33.37
C VAL A 44 -35.14 12.41 -32.95
N ALA A 45 -35.18 12.69 -31.65
CA ALA A 45 -34.78 13.94 -30.97
C ALA A 45 -35.51 14.07 -29.62
N ASP A 46 -34.91 13.60 -28.53
CA ASP A 46 -35.29 14.08 -27.18
C ASP A 46 -34.15 13.88 -26.18
N GLY A 47 -33.02 14.55 -26.44
CA GLY A 47 -31.82 14.50 -25.59
C GLY A 47 -31.26 15.86 -25.17
N SER A 48 -31.64 16.96 -25.81
CA SER A 48 -31.02 18.28 -25.55
C SER A 48 -31.85 19.22 -24.67
N LYS A 49 -33.07 18.84 -24.27
CA LYS A 49 -33.98 19.72 -23.52
C LYS A 49 -33.94 19.48 -22.01
N GLU A 50 -33.45 18.31 -21.60
CA GLU A 50 -33.37 17.92 -20.19
C GLU A 50 -32.03 18.32 -19.55
N GLU A 51 -30.98 18.49 -20.36
CA GLU A 51 -29.64 18.91 -19.94
C GLU A 51 -29.59 20.40 -19.55
N ASN A 52 -30.33 21.26 -20.25
CA ASN A 52 -30.37 22.69 -19.95
C ASN A 52 -31.13 23.03 -18.65
N LYS A 53 -32.12 22.20 -18.28
CA LYS A 53 -32.94 22.39 -17.06
C LYS A 53 -32.25 21.89 -15.78
N ARG A 54 -31.10 21.23 -15.91
CA ARG A 54 -30.23 20.80 -14.81
C ARG A 54 -29.17 21.86 -14.52
N LYS A 55 -28.60 22.44 -15.59
CA LYS A 55 -27.57 23.48 -15.51
C LYS A 55 -28.03 24.78 -14.85
N ASP A 56 -29.24 25.24 -15.15
CA ASP A 56 -29.80 26.47 -14.52
C ASP A 56 -30.08 26.30 -13.01
N ARG A 57 -30.26 25.06 -12.54
CA ARG A 57 -30.53 24.77 -11.13
C ARG A 57 -29.27 24.73 -10.27
N ASP A 58 -28.12 24.45 -10.87
CA ASP A 58 -26.83 24.38 -10.19
C ASP A 58 -26.20 25.79 -10.02
N GLU A 59 -26.55 26.76 -10.87
CA GLU A 59 -26.09 28.15 -10.77
C GLU A 59 -26.85 28.93 -9.65
N GLU A 60 -28.13 28.66 -9.45
CA GLU A 60 -28.97 29.31 -8.42
C GLU A 60 -28.66 28.81 -6.98
N VAL A 61 -28.11 27.60 -6.83
CA VAL A 61 -27.70 27.06 -5.52
C VAL A 61 -26.32 27.60 -5.10
N GLY A 62 -25.43 27.87 -6.06
CA GLY A 62 -24.11 28.45 -5.81
C GLY A 62 -24.18 29.84 -5.17
N GLU A 63 -24.99 30.75 -5.72
CA GLU A 63 -25.13 32.13 -5.20
C GLU A 63 -25.73 32.18 -3.80
N ARG A 64 -26.69 31.30 -3.48
CA ARG A 64 -27.33 31.25 -2.15
C ARG A 64 -26.39 30.72 -1.07
N MET A 65 -25.43 29.87 -1.44
CA MET A 65 -24.44 29.31 -0.50
C MET A 65 -23.37 30.34 -0.12
N VAL A 66 -22.90 31.17 -1.06
CA VAL A 66 -21.91 32.25 -0.77
C VAL A 66 -22.51 33.31 0.14
N VAL A 67 -23.77 33.69 -0.08
CA VAL A 67 -24.48 34.68 0.76
C VAL A 67 -24.72 34.14 2.17
N TRP A 68 -24.99 32.84 2.32
CA TRP A 68 -25.17 32.21 3.63
C TRP A 68 -23.85 32.08 4.40
N TRP A 69 -22.76 31.72 3.71
CA TRP A 69 -21.42 31.64 4.30
C TRP A 69 -20.92 33.02 4.75
N TRP A 70 -21.16 34.07 3.96
CA TRP A 70 -20.75 35.42 4.33
C TRP A 70 -21.58 36.00 5.49
N LYS A 71 -22.88 35.68 5.58
CA LYS A 71 -23.75 36.07 6.72
C LYS A 71 -23.41 35.33 8.01
N THR A 72 -22.95 34.08 7.93
CA THR A 72 -22.61 33.26 9.12
C THR A 72 -21.20 33.51 9.63
N SER A 73 -20.25 33.91 8.77
CA SER A 73 -18.86 34.17 9.17
C SER A 73 -18.56 35.57 9.70
N PHE A 74 -19.38 36.59 9.41
CA PHE A 74 -19.05 37.98 9.78
C PHE A 74 -20.01 38.69 10.74
N GLY A 75 -21.13 38.10 11.15
CA GLY A 75 -21.89 38.57 12.33
C GLY A 75 -22.19 40.08 12.37
N VAL A 76 -22.54 40.70 11.24
CA VAL A 76 -22.94 42.12 11.18
C VAL A 76 -24.42 42.21 10.79
N HIS A 77 -25.22 42.69 11.73
CA HIS A 77 -26.62 43.08 11.54
C HIS A 77 -26.65 44.62 11.42
N SER A 78 -26.65 45.15 10.19
CA SER A 78 -26.93 46.57 9.96
C SER A 78 -27.60 46.80 8.60
N GLU A 79 -28.65 47.61 8.62
CA GLU A 79 -29.55 47.89 7.51
C GLU A 79 -28.90 48.73 6.39
N PRO A 80 -29.26 48.53 5.11
CA PRO A 80 -28.59 49.18 3.99
C PRO A 80 -29.29 50.50 3.64
N ALA A 81 -28.93 51.60 4.30
CA ALA A 81 -29.47 52.90 3.92
C ALA A 81 -28.53 54.09 4.17
N VAL A 82 -27.20 53.94 4.11
CA VAL A 82 -26.31 55.12 4.08
C VAL A 82 -24.99 54.85 3.35
N LEU A 83 -25.05 54.36 2.11
CA LEU A 83 -23.85 54.24 1.26
C LEU A 83 -24.10 54.67 -0.19
N PHE A 84 -25.01 55.63 -0.35
CA PHE A 84 -25.21 56.34 -1.61
C PHE A 84 -25.42 57.83 -1.34
N SER A 85 -24.38 58.52 -0.88
CA SER A 85 -24.21 59.92 -1.21
C SER A 85 -22.79 60.40 -0.93
N MET A 86 -22.24 61.14 -1.89
CA MET A 86 -21.03 61.97 -1.78
C MET A 86 -19.68 61.26 -1.91
N MET A 87 -19.52 60.47 -2.99
CA MET A 87 -18.41 60.78 -3.91
C MET A 87 -18.70 62.16 -4.50
N ARG A 88 -18.14 63.21 -3.88
CA ARG A 88 -17.87 64.48 -4.55
C ARG A 88 -16.89 65.27 -3.68
N LEU A 89 -15.80 65.66 -4.33
CA LEU A 89 -14.53 66.17 -3.82
C LEU A 89 -13.56 65.12 -3.26
N ALA A 90 -12.28 65.35 -3.60
CA ALA A 90 -11.09 64.70 -3.04
C ALA A 90 -10.53 63.47 -3.79
N GLY A 91 -10.70 63.37 -5.12
CA GLY A 91 -9.94 62.42 -5.97
C GLY A 91 -8.40 62.56 -5.83
N PRO A 92 -7.82 63.78 -5.86
CA PRO A 92 -6.39 63.95 -5.63
C PRO A 92 -5.98 63.59 -4.19
N LEU A 93 -6.87 63.83 -3.21
CA LEU A 93 -6.59 63.61 -1.79
C LEU A 93 -6.49 62.12 -1.44
N ARG A 94 -7.25 61.25 -2.13
CA ARG A 94 -7.16 59.80 -1.94
C ARG A 94 -5.84 59.22 -2.46
N VAL A 95 -5.34 59.75 -3.59
CA VAL A 95 -4.04 59.34 -4.13
C VAL A 95 -2.91 59.79 -3.19
N VAL A 96 -2.99 61.02 -2.68
CA VAL A 96 -2.03 61.52 -1.67
C VAL A 96 -2.08 60.68 -0.40
N ALA A 97 -3.27 60.30 0.10
CA ALA A 97 -3.40 59.44 1.27
C ALA A 97 -2.77 58.05 1.06
N VAL A 98 -2.94 57.45 -0.12
CA VAL A 98 -2.32 56.15 -0.43
C VAL A 98 -0.80 56.26 -0.53
N VAL A 99 -0.26 57.31 -1.17
CA VAL A 99 1.19 57.54 -1.24
C VAL A 99 1.78 57.80 0.13
N PHE A 100 1.09 58.56 0.99
CA PHE A 100 1.51 58.75 2.38
C PHE A 100 1.48 57.45 3.18
N LEU A 101 0.46 56.60 3.02
CA LEU A 101 0.41 55.31 3.71
C LEU A 101 1.54 54.39 3.28
N VAL A 102 1.82 54.30 1.98
CA VAL A 102 2.94 53.50 1.45
C VAL A 102 4.29 54.08 1.89
N GLY A 103 4.44 55.40 1.87
CA GLY A 103 5.64 56.08 2.35
C GLY A 103 5.87 55.89 3.86
N ILE A 104 4.80 55.94 4.67
CA ILE A 104 4.86 55.67 6.11
C ILE A 104 5.16 54.19 6.36
N THR A 105 4.56 53.25 5.61
CA THR A 105 4.93 51.83 5.76
C THR A 105 6.39 51.60 5.38
N TRP A 106 6.88 52.21 4.31
CA TRP A 106 8.29 52.13 3.93
C TRP A 106 9.23 52.76 4.98
N LEU A 107 8.86 53.90 5.55
CA LEU A 107 9.61 54.56 6.63
C LEU A 107 9.59 53.76 7.93
N LEU A 108 8.46 53.14 8.29
CA LEU A 108 8.36 52.26 9.44
C LEU A 108 9.19 50.99 9.23
N THR A 109 9.10 50.35 8.07
CA THR A 109 9.89 49.16 7.74
C THR A 109 11.38 49.47 7.69
N SER A 110 11.80 50.62 7.15
CA SER A 110 13.21 51.04 7.13
C SER A 110 13.72 51.51 8.49
N SER A 111 12.88 52.09 9.36
CA SER A 111 13.26 52.42 10.74
C SER A 111 13.39 51.19 11.65
N VAL A 112 12.67 50.10 11.33
CA VAL A 112 12.76 48.80 12.04
C VAL A 112 13.91 47.94 11.49
N LEU A 113 14.24 48.03 10.19
CA LEU A 113 15.36 47.30 9.57
C LEU A 113 16.67 48.10 9.49
N GLY A 114 16.68 49.35 9.96
CA GLY A 114 17.85 50.23 9.99
C GLY A 114 18.44 50.47 11.39
N ARG A 115 18.02 49.70 12.42
CA ARG A 115 18.61 49.76 13.76
C ARG A 115 19.28 48.43 14.11
N ASP A 116 20.60 48.40 13.91
CA ASP A 116 21.58 47.44 14.43
C ASP A 116 21.01 46.13 15.00
N SER A 117 20.87 45.15 14.11
CA SER A 117 20.74 43.73 14.43
C SER A 117 21.98 43.25 15.19
N GLY A 118 22.04 43.50 16.49
CA GLY A 118 23.23 43.13 17.27
C GLY A 118 23.07 42.96 18.78
N SER A 119 22.03 43.48 19.44
CA SER A 119 22.09 43.57 20.91
C SER A 119 20.85 43.17 21.72
N ILE A 120 19.74 42.75 21.11
CA ILE A 120 18.53 42.33 21.87
C ILE A 120 18.36 40.81 21.92
N LEU A 121 19.05 40.05 21.05
CA LEU A 121 19.02 38.59 21.09
C LEU A 121 20.01 37.99 22.12
N ARG A 122 20.87 38.78 22.78
CA ARG A 122 21.83 38.25 23.77
C ARG A 122 21.34 38.25 25.22
N HIS A 123 20.25 38.94 25.53
CA HIS A 123 19.72 39.00 26.91
C HIS A 123 18.56 38.03 27.20
N PHE A 124 18.07 37.30 26.19
CA PHE A 124 17.10 36.21 26.38
C PHE A 124 17.73 34.80 26.35
N PHE A 125 19.03 34.67 26.06
CA PHE A 125 19.77 33.41 26.07
C PHE A 125 20.85 33.39 27.15
N SER A 126 20.44 33.62 28.40
CA SER A 126 21.27 33.35 29.58
C SER A 126 20.43 32.69 30.66
N GLY A 127 19.99 31.48 30.35
CA GLY A 127 19.45 30.52 31.30
C GLY A 127 20.07 29.16 30.96
N GLY A 128 20.82 28.61 31.92
CA GLY A 128 21.23 27.21 32.05
C GLY A 128 21.57 26.43 30.78
N GLY A 129 22.85 26.16 30.58
CA GLY A 129 23.27 25.12 29.64
C GLY A 129 22.68 23.77 30.05
N GLU A 130 21.71 23.32 29.27
CA GLU A 130 21.54 21.91 28.98
C GLU A 130 21.62 21.83 27.45
N GLU A 131 22.78 21.38 26.95
CA GLU A 131 22.83 20.88 25.58
C GLU A 131 21.68 19.88 25.44
N PRO A 132 20.84 19.94 24.38
CA PRO A 132 20.16 18.73 23.97
C PRO A 132 21.28 17.77 23.59
N THR A 133 21.65 16.88 24.51
CA THR A 133 22.44 15.69 24.23
C THR A 133 21.89 15.18 22.90
N PRO A 134 22.71 15.04 21.84
CA PRO A 134 22.25 14.35 20.67
C PRO A 134 21.86 12.97 21.20
N GLU A 135 20.57 12.67 21.29
CA GLU A 135 20.14 11.29 21.42
C GLU A 135 20.97 10.56 20.35
N PRO A 136 21.79 9.58 20.73
CA PRO A 136 22.58 8.86 19.76
C PRO A 136 21.54 8.23 18.86
N ARG A 137 21.29 8.83 17.67
CA ARG A 137 20.46 8.22 16.64
C ARG A 137 21.01 6.81 16.55
N PRO A 138 20.23 5.77 16.89
CA PRO A 138 20.76 4.43 16.96
C PRO A 138 21.45 4.22 15.62
N ARG A 139 22.77 3.97 15.66
CA ARG A 139 23.56 3.79 14.43
C ARG A 139 22.90 2.62 13.73
N LYS A 140 22.11 2.92 12.70
CA LYS A 140 21.38 1.90 11.96
C LYS A 140 22.43 1.04 11.31
N TYR A 141 22.51 -0.22 11.72
CA TYR A 141 23.38 -1.19 11.10
C TYR A 141 22.85 -1.53 9.70
N LYS A 142 23.55 -2.42 8.99
CA LYS A 142 23.15 -2.85 7.65
C LYS A 142 21.66 -3.21 7.61
N CYS A 143 20.95 -2.82 6.56
CA CYS A 143 19.51 -2.97 6.37
C CYS A 143 18.62 -2.35 7.47
N GLY A 144 19.18 -1.49 8.33
CA GLY A 144 18.45 -0.86 9.44
C GLY A 144 18.33 -1.74 10.68
N LEU A 145 19.13 -2.80 10.81
CA LEU A 145 19.14 -3.71 11.95
C LEU A 145 19.43 -2.95 13.26
N SER A 146 18.91 -3.49 14.38
CA SER A 146 19.09 -2.94 15.73
C SER A 146 20.47 -3.27 16.32
N ALA A 147 21.09 -4.37 15.87
CA ALA A 147 22.39 -4.86 16.29
C ALA A 147 23.24 -5.28 15.08
N PRO A 148 24.58 -5.27 15.17
CA PRO A 148 25.44 -5.76 14.11
C PRO A 148 25.38 -7.29 14.03
N CYS A 149 25.52 -7.84 12.82
CA CYS A 149 25.66 -9.29 12.64
C CYS A 149 27.06 -9.77 13.06
N PRO A 150 27.19 -11.04 13.53
CA PRO A 150 28.48 -11.67 13.78
C PRO A 150 29.33 -11.77 12.51
N GLU A 151 30.61 -12.07 12.67
CA GLU A 151 31.49 -12.37 11.54
C GLU A 151 30.96 -13.53 10.70
N LYS A 152 31.24 -13.50 9.40
CA LYS A 152 30.78 -14.49 8.40
C LYS A 152 29.25 -14.65 8.33
N HIS A 153 28.50 -13.62 8.68
CA HIS A 153 27.05 -13.58 8.50
C HIS A 153 26.64 -12.41 7.60
N MET A 154 25.54 -12.59 6.88
CA MET A 154 24.91 -11.56 6.08
C MET A 154 23.67 -11.01 6.79
N ALA A 155 23.59 -9.70 6.93
CA ALA A 155 22.45 -8.99 7.46
C ALA A 155 21.33 -8.90 6.41
N PHE A 156 20.11 -9.25 6.79
CA PHE A 156 18.96 -9.10 5.93
C PHE A 156 17.77 -8.49 6.66
N ARG A 157 16.86 -7.90 5.88
CA ARG A 157 15.54 -7.47 6.34
C ARG A 157 14.51 -7.70 5.25
N VAL A 158 13.43 -8.37 5.60
CA VAL A 158 12.28 -8.65 4.74
C VAL A 158 11.05 -8.03 5.38
N VAL A 159 10.30 -7.27 4.60
CA VAL A 159 9.02 -6.66 4.99
C VAL A 159 7.98 -7.08 3.96
N SER A 160 6.86 -7.64 4.41
CA SER A 160 5.73 -7.94 3.53
C SER A 160 5.07 -6.64 3.04
N GLY A 161 4.14 -6.75 2.09
CA GLY A 161 3.30 -5.64 1.73
C GLY A 161 2.30 -5.30 2.85
N ALA A 162 1.86 -4.04 2.88
CA ALA A 162 0.75 -3.61 3.71
C ALA A 162 -0.50 -3.48 2.83
N ALA A 163 -1.44 -4.41 3.03
CA ALA A 163 -2.60 -4.59 2.15
C ALA A 163 -2.18 -4.64 0.67
N ASN A 164 -2.81 -3.83 -0.16
CA ASN A 164 -2.53 -3.67 -1.59
C ASN A 164 -1.92 -2.30 -1.94
N VAL A 165 -1.52 -1.50 -0.93
CA VAL A 165 -1.09 -0.10 -1.11
C VAL A 165 0.42 0.08 -1.00
N ILE A 166 1.06 -0.60 -0.04
CA ILE A 166 2.51 -0.51 0.18
C ILE A 166 3.10 -1.86 -0.20
N GLY A 167 3.89 -1.87 -1.26
CA GLY A 167 4.61 -3.07 -1.68
C GLY A 167 5.71 -3.50 -0.70
N PRO A 168 6.14 -4.77 -0.79
CA PRO A 168 7.12 -5.36 0.10
C PRO A 168 8.52 -4.76 -0.11
N LYS A 169 9.41 -5.03 0.84
CA LYS A 169 10.82 -4.61 0.78
C LYS A 169 11.73 -5.74 1.20
N ILE A 170 12.72 -6.05 0.38
CA ILE A 170 13.77 -7.04 0.68
C ILE A 170 15.12 -6.33 0.61
N CYS A 171 15.87 -6.39 1.70
CA CYS A 171 17.23 -5.85 1.84
C CYS A 171 18.19 -6.94 2.27
N LEU A 172 19.38 -6.96 1.66
CA LEU A 172 20.49 -7.83 2.03
C LEU A 172 21.79 -7.02 1.98
N GLU A 173 22.59 -7.04 3.05
CA GLU A 173 23.89 -6.36 3.09
C GLU A 173 23.83 -4.88 2.63
N ASP A 174 22.84 -4.13 3.15
CA ASP A 174 22.51 -2.73 2.76
C ASP A 174 22.02 -2.51 1.32
N LYS A 175 21.93 -3.58 0.53
CA LYS A 175 21.41 -3.51 -0.84
C LYS A 175 19.93 -3.85 -0.83
N ILE A 176 19.11 -2.90 -1.26
CA ILE A 176 17.68 -3.13 -1.49
C ILE A 176 17.54 -3.98 -2.76
N LEU A 177 17.13 -5.23 -2.61
CA LEU A 177 16.93 -6.17 -3.71
C LEU A 177 15.58 -5.91 -4.40
N MET A 178 14.52 -5.80 -3.58
CA MET A 178 13.15 -5.55 -4.04
C MET A 178 12.51 -4.43 -3.23
N SER A 179 11.81 -3.51 -3.90
CA SER A 179 10.96 -2.50 -3.25
C SER A 179 10.06 -1.80 -4.26
N SER A 180 8.99 -1.15 -3.77
CA SER A 180 8.13 -0.30 -4.60
C SER A 180 8.90 0.80 -5.32
N VAL A 181 9.93 1.38 -4.70
CA VAL A 181 10.77 2.44 -5.29
C VAL A 181 11.60 1.91 -6.47
N ARG A 182 11.94 0.62 -6.47
CA ARG A 182 12.65 -0.05 -7.56
C ARG A 182 11.72 -0.52 -8.69
N ASN A 183 10.41 -0.36 -8.54
CA ASN A 183 9.40 -0.82 -9.52
C ASN A 183 9.55 -2.30 -9.90
N ASN A 184 10.03 -3.13 -8.98
CA ASN A 184 10.25 -4.56 -9.20
C ASN A 184 9.47 -5.45 -8.22
N VAL A 185 8.35 -4.93 -7.71
CA VAL A 185 7.43 -5.64 -6.82
C VAL A 185 6.03 -5.67 -7.43
N GLY A 186 5.28 -6.72 -7.13
CA GLY A 186 3.93 -6.93 -7.63
C GLY A 186 3.08 -7.74 -6.65
N ARG A 187 1.76 -7.75 -6.87
CA ARG A 187 0.83 -8.58 -6.11
C ARG A 187 1.27 -10.04 -6.13
N GLY A 188 1.03 -10.76 -5.03
CA GLY A 188 1.36 -12.17 -4.87
C GLY A 188 2.66 -12.39 -4.10
N LEU A 189 3.52 -13.24 -4.63
CA LEU A 189 4.80 -13.61 -4.03
C LEU A 189 5.94 -12.86 -4.71
N ASN A 190 6.73 -12.14 -3.93
CA ASN A 190 7.92 -11.43 -4.39
C ASN A 190 9.14 -12.22 -3.91
N VAL A 191 9.92 -12.75 -4.86
CA VAL A 191 11.01 -13.68 -4.59
C VAL A 191 12.34 -13.12 -5.07
N ALA A 192 13.35 -13.13 -4.20
CA ALA A 192 14.74 -12.81 -4.55
C ALA A 192 15.64 -14.02 -4.28
N LEU A 193 16.42 -14.40 -5.29
CA LEU A 193 17.40 -15.47 -5.24
C LEU A 193 18.79 -14.89 -5.05
N VAL A 194 19.54 -15.45 -4.10
CA VAL A 194 20.87 -14.96 -3.72
C VAL A 194 21.81 -16.14 -3.58
N ASN A 195 23.06 -15.97 -4.01
CA ASN A 195 24.11 -16.97 -3.78
C ASN A 195 24.50 -16.99 -2.29
N GLY A 196 24.35 -18.13 -1.61
CA GLY A 196 24.66 -18.26 -0.18
C GLY A 196 26.14 -18.25 0.20
N VAL A 197 27.05 -18.32 -0.78
CA VAL A 197 28.51 -18.22 -0.58
C VAL A 197 28.99 -16.77 -0.80
N THR A 198 28.57 -16.14 -1.90
CA THR A 198 29.05 -14.79 -2.26
C THR A 198 28.15 -13.66 -1.74
N GLY A 199 26.88 -13.96 -1.43
CA GLY A 199 25.87 -12.95 -1.10
C GLY A 199 25.41 -12.13 -2.30
N GLU A 200 25.74 -12.54 -3.53
CA GLU A 200 25.34 -11.84 -4.75
C GLU A 200 23.92 -12.18 -5.17
N LEU A 201 23.21 -11.17 -5.67
CA LEU A 201 21.88 -11.33 -6.22
C LEU A 201 21.95 -12.11 -7.53
N LEU A 202 21.18 -13.19 -7.63
CA LEU A 202 21.05 -14.00 -8.84
C LEU A 202 19.89 -13.51 -9.69
N GLU A 203 18.69 -13.46 -9.10
CA GLU A 203 17.47 -13.09 -9.81
C GLU A 203 16.41 -12.55 -8.85
N VAL A 204 15.54 -11.65 -9.33
CA VAL A 204 14.37 -11.15 -8.61
C VAL A 204 13.15 -11.24 -9.49
N LYS A 205 12.03 -11.74 -8.96
CA LYS A 205 10.78 -11.83 -9.70
C LYS A 205 9.56 -11.78 -8.78
N SER A 206 8.47 -11.22 -9.28
CA SER A 206 7.17 -11.22 -8.61
C SER A 206 6.19 -12.15 -9.35
N PHE A 207 5.40 -12.91 -8.62
CA PHE A 207 4.44 -13.88 -9.15
C PHE A 207 3.04 -13.58 -8.61
N ASP A 208 2.11 -13.23 -9.49
CA ASP A 208 0.72 -12.92 -9.11
C ASP A 208 -0.06 -14.19 -8.74
N MET A 209 -0.24 -14.41 -7.44
CA MET A 209 -0.97 -15.58 -6.90
C MET A 209 -2.48 -15.36 -6.80
N TRP A 210 -3.01 -14.25 -7.34
CA TRP A 210 -4.45 -14.00 -7.43
C TRP A 210 -4.98 -14.26 -8.85
N ALA A 211 -4.40 -13.58 -9.84
CA ALA A 211 -4.84 -13.64 -11.25
C ALA A 211 -3.81 -14.26 -12.20
N GLY A 212 -2.58 -14.49 -11.76
CA GLY A 212 -1.50 -15.03 -12.58
C GLY A 212 -1.50 -16.56 -12.70
N ASP A 213 -0.50 -17.06 -13.43
CA ASP A 213 -0.24 -18.49 -13.60
C ASP A 213 0.87 -18.96 -12.65
N VAL A 214 0.54 -19.97 -11.83
CA VAL A 214 1.48 -20.61 -10.90
C VAL A 214 2.62 -21.33 -11.62
N SER A 215 2.46 -21.68 -12.89
CA SER A 215 3.51 -22.37 -13.67
C SER A 215 4.80 -21.54 -13.79
N GLU A 216 4.70 -20.22 -13.76
CA GLU A 216 5.87 -19.33 -13.77
C GLU A 216 6.70 -19.44 -12.50
N LEU A 217 6.04 -19.55 -11.34
CA LEU A 217 6.70 -19.75 -10.06
C LEU A 217 7.40 -21.10 -10.02
N LEU A 218 6.75 -22.16 -10.50
CA LEU A 218 7.33 -23.50 -10.58
C LEU A 218 8.58 -23.53 -11.47
N LYS A 219 8.53 -22.90 -12.64
CA LYS A 219 9.70 -22.78 -13.54
C LYS A 219 10.85 -22.00 -12.93
N PHE A 220 10.55 -21.07 -12.04
CA PHE A 220 11.54 -20.27 -11.33
C PHE A 220 12.20 -21.02 -10.16
N LEU A 221 11.43 -21.82 -9.42
CA LEU A 221 11.91 -22.54 -8.22
C LEU A 221 12.54 -23.91 -8.51
N ARG A 222 12.19 -24.58 -9.62
CA ARG A 222 12.76 -25.90 -9.97
C ARG A 222 14.27 -25.88 -10.27
N PRO A 223 14.84 -24.93 -11.03
CA PRO A 223 16.25 -24.96 -11.41
C PRO A 223 17.21 -24.41 -10.33
N LEU A 224 16.78 -24.32 -9.07
CA LEU A 224 17.61 -23.81 -7.99
C LEU A 224 18.76 -24.77 -7.66
N HIS A 225 19.98 -24.24 -7.66
CA HIS A 225 21.16 -24.96 -7.20
C HIS A 225 21.23 -24.96 -5.66
N GLU A 226 21.81 -26.01 -5.10
CA GLU A 226 22.09 -26.08 -3.66
C GLU A 226 22.94 -24.89 -3.19
N GLY A 227 22.63 -24.38 -2.00
CA GLY A 227 23.27 -23.18 -1.46
C GLY A 227 22.68 -21.86 -1.95
N THR A 228 21.65 -21.88 -2.82
CA THR A 228 20.88 -20.68 -3.15
C THR A 228 19.95 -20.31 -2.00
N LEU A 229 20.03 -19.06 -1.54
CA LEU A 229 19.10 -18.46 -0.59
C LEU A 229 17.87 -17.93 -1.33
N VAL A 230 16.70 -18.15 -0.75
CA VAL A 230 15.40 -17.75 -1.33
C VAL A 230 14.69 -16.84 -0.35
N PHE A 231 14.60 -15.56 -0.67
CA PHE A 231 13.86 -14.57 0.10
C PHE A 231 12.47 -14.41 -0.50
N VAL A 232 11.43 -14.46 0.32
CA VAL A 232 10.04 -14.34 -0.09
C VAL A 232 9.32 -13.32 0.77
N ALA A 233 8.58 -12.42 0.12
CA ALA A 233 7.67 -11.47 0.75
C ALA A 233 6.32 -11.46 0.04
N SER A 234 5.22 -11.62 0.79
CA SER A 234 3.88 -11.53 0.23
C SER A 234 3.45 -10.08 0.00
N PHE A 235 2.56 -9.87 -0.97
CA PHE A 235 1.89 -8.60 -1.21
C PHE A 235 0.44 -8.82 -1.67
N ASP A 236 -0.53 -8.20 -0.99
CA ASP A 236 -1.97 -8.35 -1.20
C ASP A 236 -2.49 -9.78 -0.99
N ASP A 237 -2.26 -10.72 -1.92
CA ASP A 237 -2.68 -12.12 -1.78
C ASP A 237 -1.64 -13.12 -2.31
N PRO A 238 -1.01 -13.92 -1.43
CA PRO A 238 0.01 -14.89 -1.85
C PRO A 238 -0.52 -16.31 -2.13
N ALA A 239 -1.81 -16.61 -1.90
CA ALA A 239 -2.24 -18.01 -1.73
C ALA A 239 -3.28 -18.52 -2.74
N THR A 240 -4.10 -17.68 -3.36
CA THR A 240 -5.29 -18.13 -4.12
C THR A 240 -4.97 -19.10 -5.26
N LYS A 241 -3.85 -18.90 -5.95
CA LYS A 241 -3.36 -19.77 -7.05
C LYS A 241 -2.25 -20.72 -6.63
N LEU A 242 -1.85 -20.72 -5.35
CA LEU A 242 -0.75 -21.53 -4.87
C LEU A 242 -1.19 -23.00 -4.75
N ASN A 243 -0.63 -23.85 -5.62
CA ASN A 243 -0.94 -25.28 -5.70
C ASN A 243 -0.04 -26.12 -4.79
N ASP A 244 -0.39 -27.40 -4.62
CA ASP A 244 0.32 -28.33 -3.73
C ASP A 244 1.79 -28.52 -4.15
N GLU A 245 2.09 -28.49 -5.45
CA GLU A 245 3.46 -28.57 -5.95
C GLU A 245 4.30 -27.36 -5.52
N ALA A 246 3.78 -26.15 -5.66
CA ALA A 246 4.49 -24.95 -5.22
C ALA A 246 4.68 -24.93 -3.70
N ARG A 247 3.69 -25.41 -2.94
CA ARG A 247 3.79 -25.56 -1.48
C ARG A 247 4.89 -26.55 -1.10
N HIS A 248 4.94 -27.70 -1.76
CA HIS A 248 6.00 -28.70 -1.57
C HIS A 248 7.39 -28.13 -1.88
N LEU A 249 7.55 -27.35 -2.95
CA LEU A 249 8.83 -26.69 -3.25
C LEU A 249 9.26 -25.72 -2.15
N PHE A 250 8.33 -24.97 -1.53
CA PHE A 250 8.68 -24.12 -0.40
C PHE A 250 9.01 -24.92 0.87
N GLU A 251 8.39 -26.08 1.08
CA GLU A 251 8.75 -26.98 2.18
C GLU A 251 10.17 -27.52 2.03
N GLU A 252 10.56 -27.93 0.82
CA GLU A 252 11.94 -28.34 0.51
C GLU A 252 12.97 -27.22 0.76
N LEU A 253 12.53 -25.95 0.67
CA LEU A 253 13.34 -24.78 0.99
C LEU A 253 13.36 -24.46 2.49
N GLY A 254 12.61 -25.22 3.30
CA GLY A 254 12.56 -25.10 4.76
C GLY A 254 11.32 -24.40 5.32
N SER A 255 10.31 -24.11 4.51
CA SER A 255 9.06 -23.47 4.97
C SER A 255 8.16 -24.46 5.72
N THR A 256 7.57 -23.99 6.81
CA THR A 256 6.50 -24.69 7.54
C THR A 256 5.14 -24.07 7.29
N ALA A 257 5.08 -22.76 7.05
CA ALA A 257 3.83 -22.03 6.88
C ALA A 257 3.24 -22.17 5.46
N ALA A 258 4.04 -22.53 4.46
CA ALA A 258 3.59 -22.65 3.06
C ALA A 258 2.44 -23.65 2.88
N LYS A 259 2.38 -24.74 3.65
CA LYS A 259 1.28 -25.72 3.62
C LYS A 259 -0.08 -25.08 3.84
N GLU A 260 -0.13 -24.16 4.79
CA GLU A 260 -1.37 -23.63 5.33
C GLU A 260 -1.65 -22.19 4.87
N LEU A 261 -0.79 -21.64 4.00
CA LEU A 261 -0.90 -20.26 3.54
C LEU A 261 -2.25 -20.04 2.85
N ALA A 262 -3.00 -19.07 3.35
CA ALA A 262 -4.38 -18.79 2.96
C ALA A 262 -4.54 -17.38 2.37
N PHE A 263 -5.74 -17.11 1.86
CA PHE A 263 -6.08 -15.86 1.17
C PHE A 263 -5.72 -14.62 1.99
N ARG A 264 -4.85 -13.77 1.43
CA ARG A 264 -4.31 -12.53 2.03
C ARG A 264 -3.55 -12.70 3.33
N ASP A 265 -3.07 -13.90 3.65
CA ASP A 265 -2.12 -14.04 4.75
C ASP A 265 -0.86 -13.18 4.47
N SER A 266 -0.38 -12.44 5.46
CA SER A 266 0.95 -11.83 5.38
C SER A 266 1.98 -12.92 5.65
N TRP A 267 3.01 -13.01 4.81
CA TRP A 267 4.05 -14.03 4.94
C TRP A 267 5.39 -13.48 4.49
N VAL A 268 6.41 -13.71 5.32
CA VAL A 268 7.81 -13.45 5.02
C VAL A 268 8.60 -14.71 5.34
N PHE A 269 9.49 -15.07 4.44
CA PHE A 269 10.24 -16.31 4.53
C PHE A 269 11.63 -16.15 3.93
N VAL A 270 12.63 -16.72 4.57
CA VAL A 270 13.96 -16.87 4.02
C VAL A 270 14.36 -18.33 4.14
N GLY A 271 14.48 -19.01 3.00
CA GLY A 271 14.85 -20.41 2.91
C GLY A 271 16.18 -20.61 2.18
N ALA A 272 16.58 -21.86 2.04
CA ALA A 272 17.75 -22.23 1.26
C ALA A 272 17.52 -23.57 0.54
N LYS A 273 18.02 -23.70 -0.69
CA LYS A 273 18.01 -25.00 -1.37
C LYS A 273 19.07 -25.92 -0.77
N GLY A 274 18.65 -27.13 -0.39
CA GLY A 274 19.51 -28.11 0.29
C GLY A 274 19.61 -27.87 1.81
N ILE A 275 18.60 -27.24 2.42
CA ILE A 275 18.49 -27.16 3.87
C ILE A 275 17.93 -28.49 4.41
N GLU A 276 18.58 -29.07 5.42
CA GLU A 276 18.10 -30.31 6.05
C GLU A 276 16.99 -30.06 7.08
N ASN A 277 17.01 -28.88 7.68
CA ASN A 277 16.09 -28.49 8.76
C ASN A 277 15.13 -27.38 8.30
N LYS A 278 14.10 -27.14 9.11
CA LYS A 278 13.20 -25.99 8.93
C LYS A 278 13.98 -24.68 9.04
N SER A 279 13.60 -23.69 8.25
CA SER A 279 14.22 -22.38 8.34
C SER A 279 13.84 -21.69 9.66
N PRO A 280 14.79 -21.07 10.38
CA PRO A 280 14.48 -20.23 11.53
C PRO A 280 13.88 -18.88 11.12
N PHE A 281 13.92 -18.53 9.82
CA PHE A 281 13.51 -17.23 9.30
C PHE A 281 12.18 -17.35 8.56
N GLU A 282 11.11 -17.48 9.31
CA GLU A 282 9.75 -17.53 8.78
C GLU A 282 8.76 -16.87 9.73
N GLN A 283 7.88 -16.00 9.20
CA GLN A 283 6.76 -15.45 9.94
C GLN A 283 5.51 -15.42 9.05
N ARG A 284 4.35 -15.70 9.65
CA ARG A 284 3.05 -15.66 9.00
C ARG A 284 2.02 -15.00 9.91
N MET A 285 1.19 -14.14 9.33
CA MET A 285 0.03 -13.55 9.98
C MET A 285 -1.21 -13.92 9.21
N LYS A 286 -2.10 -14.67 9.86
CA LYS A 286 -3.33 -15.15 9.25
C LYS A 286 -4.31 -14.01 9.05
N ASN A 287 -4.94 -13.96 7.88
CA ASN A 287 -6.06 -13.08 7.61
C ASN A 287 -7.29 -13.50 8.42
N SER A 288 -7.74 -12.62 9.32
CA SER A 288 -8.90 -12.87 10.17
C SER A 288 -9.69 -11.57 10.39
N LYS A 289 -11.00 -11.60 10.17
CA LYS A 289 -11.85 -10.41 10.29
C LYS A 289 -11.80 -9.75 11.67
N SER A 290 -11.49 -10.51 12.74
CA SER A 290 -11.43 -10.01 14.11
C SER A 290 -10.06 -9.48 14.53
N SER A 291 -8.98 -9.88 13.87
CA SER A 291 -7.60 -9.51 14.25
C SER A 291 -6.88 -8.64 13.21
N ASN A 292 -7.49 -8.40 12.06
CA ASN A 292 -6.89 -7.63 10.99
C ASN A 292 -6.68 -6.16 11.38
N LYS A 293 -5.49 -5.65 11.06
CA LYS A 293 -5.15 -4.22 11.22
C LYS A 293 -5.77 -3.34 10.15
N TYR A 294 -5.93 -3.88 8.93
CA TYR A 294 -6.53 -3.18 7.80
C TYR A 294 -7.89 -3.81 7.45
N GLU A 295 -8.70 -3.11 6.66
CA GLU A 295 -10.02 -3.61 6.25
C GLU A 295 -9.90 -4.80 5.30
N GLY A 296 -9.82 -6.02 5.85
CA GLY A 296 -9.71 -7.25 5.08
C GLY A 296 -8.28 -7.68 4.73
N TRP A 297 -7.26 -7.08 5.37
CA TRP A 297 -5.86 -7.54 5.32
C TRP A 297 -5.23 -7.54 6.73
N PRO A 298 -4.39 -8.54 7.05
CA PRO A 298 -3.62 -8.57 8.28
C PRO A 298 -2.52 -7.49 8.30
N GLU A 299 -1.89 -7.31 9.46
CA GLU A 299 -0.74 -6.42 9.60
C GLU A 299 0.45 -6.86 8.71
N SER A 300 1.25 -5.89 8.28
CA SER A 300 2.50 -6.14 7.57
C SER A 300 3.52 -6.76 8.52
N LEU A 301 4.20 -7.81 8.06
CA LEU A 301 5.27 -8.45 8.81
C LEU A 301 6.62 -7.83 8.47
N GLU A 302 7.49 -7.74 9.47
CA GLU A 302 8.90 -7.40 9.33
C GLU A 302 9.73 -8.47 10.02
N MET A 303 10.74 -8.96 9.32
CA MET A 303 11.68 -9.95 9.83
C MET A 303 13.08 -9.53 9.41
N ASP A 304 13.96 -9.39 10.38
CA ASP A 304 15.38 -9.15 10.17
C ASP A 304 16.23 -10.17 10.92
N GLY A 305 17.45 -10.35 10.43
CA GLY A 305 18.34 -11.36 11.00
C GLY A 305 19.68 -11.42 10.28
N CYS A 306 20.46 -12.42 10.71
CA CYS A 306 21.82 -12.67 10.23
C CYS A 306 21.90 -14.10 9.71
N ILE A 307 22.18 -14.28 8.42
CA ILE A 307 22.29 -15.61 7.78
C ILE A 307 23.77 -16.01 7.78
N PRO A 308 24.14 -17.19 8.29
CA PRO A 308 25.52 -17.67 8.20
C PRO A 308 25.91 -17.88 6.74
N LEU A 309 27.09 -17.38 6.35
CA LEU A 309 27.65 -17.66 5.04
C LEU A 309 27.99 -19.14 4.92
N ARG A 310 27.64 -19.75 3.79
CA ARG A 310 28.04 -21.13 3.51
C ARG A 310 29.55 -21.14 3.26
N ALA A 311 30.24 -22.12 3.82
CA ALA A 311 31.63 -22.37 3.44
C ALA A 311 31.69 -22.71 1.93
N PRO A 312 32.68 -22.19 1.19
CA PRO A 312 32.94 -22.69 -0.16
C PRO A 312 33.12 -24.21 -0.10
N LEU A 313 32.55 -24.95 -1.04
CA LEU A 313 32.85 -26.37 -1.17
C LEU A 313 34.35 -26.47 -1.47
N GLU A 314 35.14 -27.01 -0.55
CA GLU A 314 36.52 -27.41 -0.82
C GLU A 314 36.44 -28.60 -1.79
N ASN A 315 36.86 -28.39 -3.04
CA ASN A 315 37.01 -29.42 -4.07
C ASN A 315 38.36 -30.13 -3.93
#